data_AF-A0A6B3E3I2-F1
#
_entry.id   AF-A0A6B3E3I2-F1
#
_cell.length_a   1.000
_cell.length_b   1.000
_cell.length_c   1.000
_cell.angle_alpha   90.00
_cell.angle_beta   90.00
_cell.angle_gamma   90.00
#
_symmetry.space_group_name_H-M   'P 1'
#
loop_
_entity.id
_entity.type
_entity.pdbx_description
1 polymer ?
#
loop_
_entity_poly.entity_id
_entity_poly.type
_entity_poly.pdbx_seq_one_letter_code
_entity_poly.pdbx_strand_id
1 'polypeptide(L)'
;MAAKLAERPDVLFAYWDQGLGRLVVSVTEDEFSDRVLEHASDLAARSGLALAGGDPEEMTHPADPAGVRAAAATLGADVLGIAVGLTAYWLRLPPSPRLVTAVVTLLRENPRFRARLRARLGADRMDLLLACVNAAVHGAGQTPTSLVLDGALRGCQLAETVARSAAFDSVHDQLCSPGRISVGTDDCRRPPLRVSPAQEYANHASAGSLIGAAATLLVKHDGSEAAEAVLAGSPKAARYGPAVFHAVLSAALARTGVLVRDPERLRQLEMAGTVVLHPSALRAEDGTADPWAEPVLDAARRAGLRVVVVGDPALEDVTGLADEVVDARRPLDDVVYGLRRDEDEGVVVTVARARSADDHDVLAGLRGSDIAVALTDRDGAVVWGADILALHGLPDVWRVLTAVPAARRVGRRSQTLARSGAALSGLMVAVGESKGGRGRRSVLPGLRHAPVD
;
A
#
# COMPACT_ATOMS: atom_id res chain seq x y z
N MET A 1 9.29 14.85 -30.73
CA MET A 1 10.22 15.09 -29.61
C MET A 1 11.27 14.00 -29.51
N ALA A 2 10.89 12.75 -29.22
CA ALA A 2 11.83 11.62 -29.11
C ALA A 2 12.82 11.48 -30.28
N ALA A 3 12.32 11.48 -31.52
CA ALA A 3 13.19 11.39 -32.71
C ALA A 3 14.28 12.48 -32.78
N LYS A 4 13.94 13.73 -32.41
CA LYS A 4 14.91 14.84 -32.39
C LYS A 4 15.94 14.70 -31.28
N LEU A 5 15.58 14.08 -30.15
CA LEU A 5 16.52 13.81 -29.06
C LEU A 5 17.49 12.69 -29.43
N ALA A 6 17.01 11.67 -30.16
CA ALA A 6 17.83 10.57 -30.64
C ALA A 6 18.89 10.98 -31.68
N GLU A 7 18.76 12.16 -32.30
CA GLU A 7 19.76 12.71 -33.23
C GLU A 7 21.03 13.24 -32.51
N ARG A 8 21.00 13.39 -31.18
CA ARG A 8 22.16 13.86 -30.42
C ARG A 8 23.22 12.75 -30.31
N PRO A 9 24.52 13.08 -30.42
CA PRO A 9 25.59 12.10 -30.26
C PRO A 9 25.67 11.52 -28.84
N ASP A 10 25.23 12.29 -27.85
CA ASP A 10 25.29 11.92 -26.43
C ASP A 10 24.16 10.94 -26.02
N VAL A 11 23.17 10.71 -26.89
CA VAL A 11 21.96 9.92 -26.63
C VAL A 11 22.05 8.58 -27.35
N LEU A 12 21.94 7.48 -26.60
CA LEU A 12 21.92 6.12 -27.16
C LEU A 12 20.59 5.81 -27.84
N PHE A 13 19.49 6.13 -27.16
CA PHE A 13 18.15 6.06 -27.72
C PHE A 13 17.21 7.01 -26.99
N ALA A 14 16.18 7.47 -27.70
CA ALA A 14 15.07 8.19 -27.11
C ALA A 14 13.77 7.71 -27.76
N TYR A 15 12.80 7.27 -26.96
CA TYR A 15 11.50 6.83 -27.46
C TYR A 15 10.39 7.20 -26.47
N TRP A 16 9.17 7.31 -27.00
CA TRP A 16 8.00 7.48 -26.16
C TRP A 16 7.46 6.12 -25.76
N ASP A 17 7.51 5.83 -24.46
CA ASP A 17 6.96 4.62 -23.89
C ASP A 17 5.46 4.84 -23.64
N GLN A 18 4.62 4.26 -24.51
CA GLN A 18 3.17 4.42 -24.43
C GLN A 18 2.60 3.86 -23.13
N GLY A 19 3.17 2.75 -22.64
CA GLY A 19 2.67 2.11 -21.44
C GLY A 19 3.01 2.88 -20.18
N LEU A 20 4.25 3.37 -20.09
CA LEU A 20 4.68 4.20 -18.97
C LEU A 20 4.11 5.63 -19.07
N GLY A 21 3.67 6.03 -20.26
CA GLY A 21 3.20 7.38 -20.56
C GLY A 21 4.31 8.43 -20.45
N ARG A 22 5.56 8.03 -20.74
CA ARG A 22 6.75 8.86 -20.52
C ARG A 22 7.74 8.77 -21.67
N LEU A 23 8.49 9.85 -21.86
CA LEU A 23 9.67 9.84 -22.72
C LEU A 23 10.82 9.15 -21.98
N VAL A 24 11.33 8.06 -22.56
CA VAL A 24 12.51 7.36 -22.07
C VAL A 24 13.71 7.80 -22.91
N VAL A 25 14.79 8.19 -22.23
CA VAL A 25 16.04 8.61 -22.86
C VAL A 25 17.17 7.89 -22.16
N SER A 26 18.01 7.19 -22.93
CA SER A 26 19.25 6.61 -22.45
C SER A 26 20.42 7.41 -23.01
N VAL A 27 21.35 7.79 -22.15
CA VAL A 27 22.54 8.56 -22.48
C VAL A 27 23.79 7.70 -22.38
N THR A 28 24.84 8.09 -23.09
CA THR A 28 26.13 7.38 -23.12
C THR A 28 26.86 7.41 -21.78
N GLU A 29 26.85 8.56 -21.10
CA GLU A 29 27.48 8.77 -19.80
C GLU A 29 26.59 9.67 -18.93
N ASP A 30 26.61 9.43 -17.61
CA ASP A 30 25.77 10.15 -16.64
C ASP A 30 26.04 11.66 -16.62
N GLU A 31 27.22 12.12 -17.02
CA GLU A 31 27.56 13.55 -17.08
C GLU A 31 26.73 14.33 -18.11
N PHE A 32 26.15 13.65 -19.11
CA PHE A 32 25.31 14.27 -20.12
C PHE A 32 23.83 14.35 -19.71
N SER A 33 23.41 13.62 -18.67
CA SER A 33 22.02 13.50 -18.25
C SER A 33 21.33 14.85 -18.04
N ASP A 34 21.94 15.74 -17.26
CA ASP A 34 21.36 17.06 -16.96
C ASP A 34 21.20 17.92 -18.21
N ARG A 35 22.20 17.90 -19.10
CA ARG A 35 22.18 18.68 -20.35
C ARG A 35 21.14 18.15 -21.32
N VAL A 36 21.00 16.82 -21.41
CA VAL A 36 19.98 16.18 -22.26
C VAL A 36 18.58 16.45 -21.71
N LEU A 37 18.41 16.43 -20.38
CA LEU A 37 17.16 16.76 -19.71
C LEU A 37 16.74 18.22 -19.94
N GLU A 38 17.66 19.17 -19.79
CA GLU A 38 17.42 20.59 -20.07
C GLU A 38 16.99 20.77 -21.53
N HIS A 39 17.71 20.14 -22.46
CA HIS A 39 17.37 20.19 -23.89
C HIS A 39 16.01 19.56 -24.20
N ALA A 40 15.68 18.43 -23.58
CA ALA A 40 14.39 17.78 -23.72
C ALA A 40 13.25 18.69 -23.21
N SER A 41 13.46 19.34 -22.07
CA SER A 41 12.51 20.30 -21.49
C SER A 41 12.28 21.50 -22.40
N ASP A 42 13.35 22.04 -22.98
CA ASP A 42 13.32 23.10 -23.99
C ASP A 42 12.53 22.69 -25.23
N LEU A 43 12.75 21.47 -25.70
CA LEU A 43 12.05 20.92 -26.87
C LEU A 43 10.57 20.70 -26.58
N ALA A 44 10.22 20.22 -25.39
CA ALA A 44 8.84 20.12 -24.93
C ALA A 44 8.17 21.51 -24.90
N ALA A 45 8.82 22.51 -24.31
CA ALA A 45 8.29 23.86 -24.24
C ALA A 45 8.03 24.47 -25.63
N ARG A 46 8.99 24.35 -26.55
CA ARG A 46 8.84 24.81 -27.96
C ARG A 46 7.74 24.07 -28.71
N SER A 47 7.45 22.83 -28.32
CA SER A 47 6.41 22.00 -28.93
C SER A 47 5.03 22.18 -28.28
N GLY A 48 4.89 23.09 -27.31
CA GLY A 48 3.64 23.29 -26.57
C GLY A 48 3.30 22.15 -25.60
N LEU A 49 4.26 21.27 -25.30
CA LEU A 49 4.12 20.14 -24.35
C LEU A 49 4.51 20.54 -22.92
N ALA A 50 4.44 21.84 -22.60
CA ALA A 50 4.67 22.31 -21.24
C ALA A 50 3.49 21.90 -20.35
N LEU A 51 3.80 21.32 -19.18
CA LEU A 51 2.81 20.96 -18.17
C LEU A 51 1.97 22.18 -17.82
N ALA A 52 0.67 22.15 -18.17
CA ALA A 52 -0.28 23.12 -17.67
C ALA A 52 -0.36 22.93 -16.15
N GLY A 53 0.01 23.96 -15.38
CA GLY A 53 0.15 23.90 -13.93
C GLY A 53 -1.02 23.15 -13.25
N GLY A 54 -0.71 21.95 -12.77
CA GLY A 54 -1.58 20.99 -12.14
C GLY A 54 -0.72 19.81 -11.68
N ASP A 55 -1.14 19.11 -10.63
CA ASP A 55 -0.42 17.92 -10.12
C ASP A 55 -0.55 16.81 -11.17
N PRO A 56 0.50 16.49 -11.95
CA PRO A 56 0.36 15.69 -13.17
C PRO A 56 0.50 14.19 -12.90
N GLU A 57 0.51 13.77 -11.65
CA GLU A 57 0.68 12.37 -11.28
C GLU A 57 -0.66 11.64 -11.19
N GLU A 58 -1.33 11.47 -12.33
CA GLU A 58 -2.35 10.41 -12.46
C GLU A 58 -1.67 9.03 -12.49
N MET A 59 -0.38 8.99 -12.86
CA MET A 59 0.49 7.81 -12.78
C MET A 59 1.88 8.15 -12.20
N THR A 60 2.01 8.02 -10.87
CA THR A 60 3.29 8.17 -10.15
C THR A 60 4.33 7.19 -10.72
N HIS A 61 5.49 7.73 -11.10
CA HIS A 61 6.60 6.94 -11.64
C HIS A 61 7.05 5.90 -10.60
N PRO A 62 7.34 4.64 -10.97
CA PRO A 62 7.75 3.61 -10.01
C PRO A 62 8.95 4.00 -9.13
N ALA A 63 9.90 4.78 -9.67
CA ALA A 63 11.04 5.34 -8.96
C ALA A 63 10.94 6.84 -8.75
N ASP A 64 9.74 7.39 -8.56
CA ASP A 64 9.61 8.83 -8.30
C ASP A 64 10.28 9.22 -6.97
N PRO A 65 11.33 10.09 -6.99
CA PRO A 65 11.94 10.57 -5.76
C PRO A 65 10.98 11.45 -4.94
N ALA A 66 9.89 11.96 -5.52
CA ALA A 66 8.84 12.66 -4.77
C ALA A 66 8.25 11.77 -3.67
N GLY A 67 7.98 10.49 -3.97
CA GLY A 67 7.45 9.54 -2.99
C GLY A 67 8.39 9.32 -1.80
N VAL A 68 9.70 9.16 -2.07
CA VAL A 68 10.73 9.01 -1.02
C VAL A 68 10.83 10.29 -0.17
N ARG A 69 10.85 11.47 -0.81
CA ARG A 69 10.90 12.76 -0.11
C ARG A 69 9.66 13.00 0.76
N ALA A 70 8.47 12.67 0.26
CA ALA A 70 7.22 12.78 1.01
C ALA A 70 7.21 11.85 2.24
N ALA A 71 7.63 10.59 2.06
CA ALA A 71 7.78 9.63 3.17
C ALA A 71 8.84 10.08 4.20
N ALA A 72 9.98 10.61 3.75
CA ALA A 72 11.03 11.13 4.64
C ALA A 72 10.58 12.38 5.40
N ALA A 73 9.92 13.33 4.73
CA ALA A 73 9.40 14.55 5.35
C ALA A 73 8.35 14.24 6.43
N THR A 74 7.46 13.29 6.16
CA THR A 74 6.45 12.85 7.13
C THR A 74 7.06 12.17 8.36
N LEU A 75 8.08 11.32 8.18
CA LEU A 75 8.85 10.76 9.28
C LEU A 75 9.60 11.85 10.08
N GLY A 76 10.18 12.84 9.38
CA GLY A 76 10.86 13.97 10.01
C GLY A 76 9.95 14.79 10.92
N ALA A 77 8.68 14.98 10.52
CA ALA A 77 7.68 15.64 11.36
C ALA A 77 7.44 14.90 12.69
N ASP A 78 7.37 13.56 12.67
CA ASP A 78 7.19 12.75 13.88
C ASP A 78 8.42 12.80 14.78
N VAL A 79 9.64 12.69 14.21
CA VAL A 79 10.90 12.80 14.97
C VAL A 79 11.01 14.16 15.66
N LEU A 80 10.66 15.25 14.96
CA LEU A 80 10.58 16.58 15.54
C LEU A 80 9.54 16.65 16.67
N GLY A 81 8.36 16.07 16.47
CA GLY A 81 7.31 15.98 17.50
C GLY A 81 7.78 15.24 18.76
N ILE A 82 8.51 14.13 18.59
CA ILE A 82 9.11 13.35 19.69
C ILE A 82 10.13 14.21 20.43
N ALA A 83 11.04 14.87 19.71
CA ALA A 83 12.06 15.72 20.30
C ALA A 83 11.44 16.89 21.09
N VAL A 84 10.45 17.57 20.53
CA VAL A 84 9.71 18.65 21.22
C VAL A 84 9.01 18.11 22.47
N GLY A 85 8.32 16.98 22.37
CA GLY A 85 7.61 16.40 23.51
C GLY A 85 8.53 15.95 24.65
N LEU A 86 9.65 15.30 24.33
CA LEU A 86 10.68 14.95 25.30
C LEU A 86 11.32 16.20 25.92
N THR A 87 11.64 17.22 25.11
CA THR A 87 12.23 18.47 25.59
C THR A 87 11.26 19.22 26.51
N ALA A 88 9.99 19.33 26.14
CA ALA A 88 8.95 19.94 26.98
C ALA A 88 8.75 19.18 28.30
N TYR A 89 8.82 17.85 28.26
CA TYR A 89 8.79 17.01 29.46
C TYR A 89 10.00 17.25 30.37
N TRP A 90 11.21 17.25 29.80
CA TRP A 90 12.46 17.54 30.52
C TRP A 90 12.47 18.95 31.15
N LEU A 91 11.94 19.94 30.42
CA LEU A 91 11.78 21.33 30.87
C LEU A 91 10.57 21.54 31.81
N ARG A 92 9.79 20.50 32.11
CA ARG A 92 8.63 20.53 33.02
C ARG A 92 7.53 21.52 32.61
N LEU A 93 7.35 21.71 31.30
CA LEU A 93 6.26 22.54 30.79
C LEU A 93 4.89 21.87 31.02
N PRO A 94 3.82 22.64 31.27
CA PRO A 94 2.48 22.09 31.42
C PRO A 94 2.00 21.45 30.10
N PRO A 95 1.36 20.27 30.14
CA PRO A 95 0.86 19.59 28.94
C PRO A 95 -0.31 20.36 28.32
N SER A 96 -0.48 20.25 27.00
CA SER A 96 -1.62 20.85 26.31
C SER A 96 -2.96 20.26 26.79
N PRO A 97 -4.06 21.03 26.77
CA PRO A 97 -5.38 20.54 27.18
C PRO A 97 -5.85 19.34 26.33
N ARG A 98 -6.33 18.27 26.98
CA ARG A 98 -6.76 17.01 26.35
C ARG A 98 -7.85 17.18 25.28
N LEU A 99 -8.71 18.19 25.44
CA LEU A 99 -9.72 18.57 24.46
C LEU A 99 -9.11 18.96 23.10
N VAL A 100 -7.97 19.65 23.09
CA VAL A 100 -7.28 20.03 21.84
C VAL A 100 -6.81 18.76 21.11
N THR A 101 -6.24 17.80 21.84
CA THR A 101 -5.80 16.52 21.29
C THR A 101 -6.96 15.72 20.72
N ALA A 102 -8.07 15.61 21.45
CA ALA A 102 -9.26 14.89 20.99
C ALA A 102 -9.88 15.53 19.75
N VAL A 103 -10.03 16.86 19.71
CA VAL A 103 -10.59 17.59 18.55
C VAL A 103 -9.72 17.41 17.31
N VAL A 104 -8.40 17.57 17.45
CA VAL A 104 -7.49 17.41 16.31
C VAL A 104 -7.47 15.98 15.81
N THR A 105 -7.49 15.00 16.71
CA THR A 105 -7.60 13.58 16.35
C THR A 105 -8.89 13.33 15.58
N LEU A 106 -10.03 13.84 16.07
CA LEU A 106 -11.32 13.69 15.39
C LEU A 106 -11.38 14.34 14.02
N LEU A 107 -10.79 15.53 13.87
CA LEU A 107 -10.74 16.22 12.58
C LEU A 107 -9.89 15.44 11.58
N ARG A 108 -8.73 14.92 12.02
CA ARG A 108 -7.82 14.09 11.22
C ARG A 108 -8.47 12.76 10.79
N GLU A 109 -9.26 12.16 11.67
CA GLU A 109 -9.92 10.87 11.44
C GLU A 109 -11.20 10.99 10.60
N ASN A 110 -11.73 12.21 10.39
CA ASN A 110 -12.95 12.40 9.62
C ASN A 110 -12.69 12.21 8.10
N PRO A 111 -13.29 11.19 7.45
CA PRO A 111 -13.02 10.90 6.04
C PRO A 111 -13.46 12.03 5.09
N ARG A 112 -14.52 12.77 5.43
CA ARG A 112 -14.99 13.92 4.64
C ARG A 112 -14.03 15.10 4.74
N PHE A 113 -13.43 15.30 5.91
CA PHE A 113 -12.42 16.34 6.11
C PHE A 113 -11.16 16.02 5.31
N ARG A 114 -10.65 14.78 5.41
CA ARG A 114 -9.52 14.32 4.61
C ARG A 114 -9.78 14.45 3.12
N ALA A 115 -10.95 14.03 2.63
CA ALA A 115 -11.31 14.15 1.21
C ALA A 115 -11.29 15.62 0.73
N ARG A 116 -11.83 16.55 1.53
CA ARG A 116 -11.77 17.99 1.21
C ARG A 116 -10.36 18.56 1.25
N LEU A 117 -9.53 18.11 2.20
CA LEU A 117 -8.14 18.56 2.30
C LEU A 117 -7.32 18.05 1.11
N ARG A 118 -7.50 16.77 0.75
CA ARG A 118 -6.86 16.14 -0.41
C ARG A 118 -7.22 16.86 -1.70
N ALA A 119 -8.50 17.21 -1.89
CA ALA A 119 -8.95 17.96 -3.07
C ALA A 119 -8.33 19.36 -3.21
N ARG A 120 -7.84 19.96 -2.11
CA ARG A 120 -7.24 21.30 -2.11
C ARG A 120 -5.71 21.29 -2.10
N LEU A 121 -5.11 20.34 -1.39
CA LEU A 121 -3.67 20.31 -1.12
C LEU A 121 -2.92 19.25 -1.93
N GLY A 122 -3.62 18.27 -2.51
CA GLY A 122 -3.00 17.03 -2.99
C GLY A 122 -2.80 16.01 -1.87
N ALA A 123 -2.39 14.79 -2.24
CA ALA A 123 -2.21 13.68 -1.31
C ALA A 123 -1.07 13.94 -0.32
N ASP A 124 0.12 14.21 -0.85
CA ASP A 124 1.35 14.24 -0.08
C ASP A 124 1.41 15.44 0.88
N ARG A 125 0.97 16.62 0.40
CA ARG A 125 0.91 17.82 1.25
C ARG A 125 -0.12 17.70 2.36
N MET A 126 -1.26 17.04 2.09
CA MET A 126 -2.24 16.72 3.14
C MET A 126 -1.61 15.81 4.19
N ASP A 127 -0.93 14.74 3.79
CA ASP A 127 -0.34 13.79 4.74
C ASP A 127 0.79 14.42 5.57
N LEU A 128 1.60 15.30 4.97
CA LEU A 128 2.59 16.10 5.70
C LEU A 128 1.94 17.06 6.69
N LEU A 129 0.89 17.80 6.29
CA LEU A 129 0.18 18.71 7.18
C LEU A 129 -0.42 17.97 8.36
N LEU A 130 -1.10 16.84 8.10
CA LEU A 130 -1.68 16.02 9.15
C LEU A 130 -0.60 15.43 10.08
N ALA A 131 0.58 15.08 9.55
CA ALA A 131 1.73 14.65 10.34
C ALA A 131 2.22 15.77 11.27
N CYS A 132 2.47 16.97 10.75
CA CYS A 132 2.91 18.12 11.54
C CYS A 132 1.91 18.49 12.64
N VAL A 133 0.62 18.53 12.31
CA VAL A 133 -0.45 18.82 13.28
C VAL A 133 -0.50 17.74 14.37
N ASN A 134 -0.39 16.47 13.99
CA ASN A 134 -0.37 15.34 14.93
C ASN A 134 0.86 15.39 15.85
N ALA A 135 2.04 15.66 15.28
CA ALA A 135 3.30 15.81 15.99
C ALA A 135 3.25 16.96 17.00
N ALA A 136 2.71 18.12 16.60
CA ALA A 136 2.56 19.28 17.48
C ALA A 136 1.61 18.96 18.66
N VAL A 137 0.48 18.33 18.38
CA VAL A 137 -0.53 17.99 19.38
C VAL A 137 -0.03 16.93 20.37
N HIS A 138 0.58 15.85 19.88
CA HIS A 138 1.05 14.76 20.75
C HIS A 138 2.37 15.10 21.46
N GLY A 139 3.21 15.94 20.84
CA GLY A 139 4.41 16.50 21.46
C GLY A 139 4.04 17.43 22.62
N ALA A 140 3.14 18.38 22.40
CA ALA A 140 2.63 19.26 23.47
C ALA A 140 1.84 18.51 24.55
N GLY A 141 1.15 17.42 24.17
CA GLY A 141 0.43 16.53 25.09
C GLY A 141 1.30 15.55 25.88
N GLN A 142 2.61 15.51 25.64
CA GLN A 142 3.57 14.58 26.29
C GLN A 142 3.13 13.10 26.19
N THR A 143 2.68 12.66 25.01
CA THR A 143 2.26 11.27 24.72
C THR A 143 3.26 10.58 23.79
N PRO A 144 4.47 10.21 24.26
CA PRO A 144 5.54 9.73 23.40
C PRO A 144 5.24 8.37 22.77
N THR A 145 4.47 7.50 23.43
CA THR A 145 4.19 6.14 22.92
C THR A 145 3.45 6.15 21.58
N SER A 146 2.51 7.07 21.37
CA SER A 146 1.82 7.19 20.07
C SER A 146 2.74 7.71 18.97
N LEU A 147 3.65 8.63 19.30
CA LEU A 147 4.61 9.15 18.35
C LEU A 147 5.67 8.12 17.97
N VAL A 148 6.11 7.29 18.91
CA VAL A 148 7.03 6.17 18.62
C VAL A 148 6.37 5.14 17.70
N LEU A 149 5.09 4.81 17.92
CA LEU A 149 4.34 3.92 17.04
C LEU A 149 4.16 4.50 15.63
N ASP A 150 3.82 5.79 15.52
CA ASP A 150 3.67 6.48 14.23
C ASP A 150 5.02 6.53 13.50
N GLY A 151 6.08 6.95 14.19
CA GLY A 151 7.44 6.98 13.65
C GLY A 151 7.95 5.60 13.21
N ALA A 152 7.63 4.52 13.94
CA ALA A 152 7.97 3.16 13.53
C ALA A 152 7.24 2.73 12.25
N LEU A 153 5.93 3.02 12.15
CA LEU A 153 5.15 2.75 10.93
C LEU A 153 5.70 3.54 9.74
N ARG A 154 5.93 4.85 9.90
CA ARG A 154 6.47 5.70 8.84
C ARG A 154 7.88 5.31 8.44
N GLY A 155 8.70 4.85 9.39
CA GLY A 155 10.01 4.28 9.10
C GLY A 155 9.92 3.04 8.20
N CYS A 156 8.95 2.15 8.47
CA CYS A 156 8.70 0.99 7.60
C CYS A 156 8.20 1.40 6.21
N GLN A 157 7.29 2.38 6.12
CA GLN A 157 6.76 2.90 4.84
C GLN A 157 7.83 3.62 4.01
N LEU A 158 8.75 4.34 4.66
CA LEU A 158 9.92 4.92 3.99
C LEU A 158 10.84 3.82 3.47
N ALA A 159 11.16 2.82 4.29
CA ALA A 159 12.00 1.70 3.88
C ALA A 159 11.37 0.90 2.71
N GLU A 160 10.05 0.73 2.72
CA GLU A 160 9.28 0.17 1.61
C GLU A 160 9.44 1.00 0.34
N THR A 161 9.22 2.31 0.42
CA THR A 161 9.29 3.21 -0.75
C THR A 161 10.68 3.26 -1.35
N VAL A 162 11.72 3.30 -0.50
CA VAL A 162 13.12 3.19 -0.94
C VAL A 162 13.39 1.84 -1.58
N ALA A 163 12.95 0.73 -0.98
CA ALA A 163 13.17 -0.60 -1.53
C ALA A 163 12.49 -0.79 -2.89
N ARG A 164 11.26 -0.30 -3.07
CA ARG A 164 10.54 -0.34 -4.35
C ARG A 164 11.20 0.53 -5.41
N SER A 165 11.63 1.74 -5.05
CA SER A 165 12.33 2.64 -6.00
C SER A 165 13.65 2.02 -6.44
N ALA A 166 14.46 1.54 -5.49
CA ALA A 166 15.73 0.88 -5.79
C ALA A 166 15.56 -0.42 -6.60
N ALA A 167 14.51 -1.20 -6.32
CA ALA A 167 14.20 -2.39 -7.10
C ALA A 167 13.86 -2.01 -8.55
N PHE A 168 13.06 -0.96 -8.76
CA PHE A 168 12.76 -0.46 -10.09
C PHE A 168 14.01 0.07 -10.80
N ASP A 169 14.81 0.90 -10.14
CA ASP A 169 16.04 1.46 -10.70
C ASP A 169 16.98 0.34 -11.18
N SER A 170 17.09 -0.76 -10.42
CA SER A 170 17.96 -1.89 -10.77
C SER A 170 17.56 -2.65 -12.03
N VAL A 171 16.31 -2.51 -12.48
CA VAL A 171 15.74 -3.22 -13.64
C VAL A 171 15.19 -2.26 -14.69
N HIS A 172 15.36 -0.95 -14.47
CA HIS A 172 14.80 0.09 -15.33
C HIS A 172 15.23 -0.09 -16.78
N ASP A 173 16.53 -0.30 -17.02
CA ASP A 173 17.08 -0.46 -18.37
C ASP A 173 16.58 -1.74 -19.08
N GLN A 174 16.17 -2.75 -18.32
CA GLN A 174 15.61 -3.99 -18.88
C GLN A 174 14.14 -3.80 -19.27
N LEU A 175 13.38 -3.09 -18.44
CA LEU A 175 11.95 -2.87 -18.65
C LEU A 175 11.66 -1.75 -19.64
N CYS A 176 12.45 -0.67 -19.61
CA CYS A 176 12.29 0.53 -20.41
C CYS A 176 13.29 0.53 -21.58
N SER A 177 13.18 -0.49 -22.44
CA SER A 177 13.97 -0.59 -23.67
C SER A 177 13.08 -0.48 -24.91
N PRO A 178 13.57 0.09 -26.04
CA PRO A 178 12.76 0.32 -27.24
C PRO A 178 12.11 -0.93 -27.84
N GLY A 179 12.71 -2.11 -27.63
CA GLY A 179 12.21 -3.39 -28.12
C GLY A 179 11.24 -4.09 -27.17
N ARG A 180 11.04 -3.56 -25.95
CA ARG A 180 10.16 -4.16 -24.96
C ARG A 180 8.73 -3.71 -25.16
N ILE A 181 7.80 -4.66 -25.17
CA ILE A 181 6.37 -4.34 -25.25
C ILE A 181 5.94 -3.75 -23.91
N SER A 182 5.43 -2.52 -23.97
CA SER A 182 4.99 -1.76 -22.82
C SER A 182 3.50 -1.46 -22.94
N VAL A 183 2.71 -1.88 -21.94
CA VAL A 183 1.25 -1.77 -21.93
C VAL A 183 0.83 -0.85 -20.80
N GLY A 184 0.06 0.18 -21.14
CA GLY A 184 -0.31 1.24 -20.21
C GLY A 184 -1.50 0.93 -19.32
N THR A 185 -1.75 1.86 -18.40
CA THR A 185 -3.02 1.96 -17.71
C THR A 185 -4.05 2.55 -18.67
N ASP A 186 -5.02 1.74 -19.08
CA ASP A 186 -6.17 2.20 -19.86
C ASP A 186 -7.14 3.02 -18.98
N ASP A 187 -8.00 3.84 -19.58
CA ASP A 187 -8.99 4.70 -18.86
C ASP A 187 -10.08 3.92 -18.09
N CYS A 188 -10.08 2.59 -18.18
CA CYS A 188 -11.03 1.73 -17.49
C CYS A 188 -10.76 1.69 -15.97
N ARG A 189 -11.79 2.05 -15.18
CA ARG A 189 -11.70 2.10 -13.72
C ARG A 189 -11.49 0.72 -13.12
N ARG A 190 -10.37 0.55 -12.40
CA ARG A 190 -10.08 -0.63 -11.57
C ARG A 190 -11.14 -0.82 -10.47
N PRO A 191 -11.34 -2.04 -9.98
CA PRO A 191 -12.25 -2.29 -8.87
C PRO A 191 -11.97 -1.47 -7.61
N PRO A 192 -13.01 -1.05 -6.85
CA PRO A 192 -12.81 -0.42 -5.55
C PRO A 192 -12.18 -1.42 -4.58
N LEU A 193 -11.39 -0.89 -3.63
CA LEU A 193 -10.74 -1.73 -2.63
C LEU A 193 -11.78 -2.33 -1.66
N ARG A 194 -11.62 -3.61 -1.30
CA ARG A 194 -12.46 -4.24 -0.27
C ARG A 194 -12.07 -3.73 1.12
N VAL A 195 -13.05 -3.64 2.01
CA VAL A 195 -12.82 -3.25 3.41
C VAL A 195 -12.40 -4.48 4.18
N SER A 196 -11.21 -4.46 4.80
CA SER A 196 -10.76 -5.60 5.57
C SER A 196 -11.41 -5.70 6.96
N PRO A 197 -11.47 -6.89 7.58
CA PRO A 197 -12.07 -7.05 8.92
C PRO A 197 -11.42 -6.17 10.00
N ALA A 198 -10.12 -5.86 9.84
CA ALA A 198 -9.41 -4.94 10.73
C ALA A 198 -9.88 -3.50 10.52
N GLN A 199 -10.06 -3.07 9.27
CA GLN A 199 -10.58 -1.75 8.92
C GLN A 199 -12.05 -1.59 9.32
N GLU A 200 -12.87 -2.62 9.11
CA GLU A 200 -14.28 -2.63 9.53
C GLU A 200 -14.40 -2.51 11.06
N TYR A 201 -13.65 -3.33 11.82
CA TYR A 201 -13.56 -3.19 13.26
C TYR A 201 -13.09 -1.78 13.66
N ALA A 202 -12.09 -1.24 12.96
CA ALA A 202 -11.57 0.07 13.27
C ALA A 202 -12.60 1.19 13.05
N ASN A 203 -13.39 1.10 11.98
CA ASN A 203 -14.48 2.02 11.68
C ASN A 203 -15.56 1.97 12.77
N HIS A 204 -16.00 0.77 13.16
CA HIS A 204 -16.97 0.58 14.23
C HIS A 204 -16.46 1.03 15.59
N ALA A 205 -15.22 0.70 15.95
CA ALA A 205 -14.60 1.14 17.20
C ALA A 205 -14.51 2.67 17.27
N SER A 206 -14.12 3.32 16.17
CA SER A 206 -14.04 4.79 16.10
C SER A 206 -15.42 5.45 16.25
N ALA A 207 -16.45 4.90 15.60
CA ALA A 207 -17.83 5.38 15.73
C ALA A 207 -18.39 5.17 17.15
N GLY A 208 -18.15 3.99 17.74
CA GLY A 208 -18.57 3.68 19.12
C GLY A 208 -17.89 4.58 20.17
N SER A 209 -16.61 4.87 19.98
CA SER A 209 -15.84 5.77 20.86
C SER A 209 -16.38 7.20 20.85
N LEU A 210 -16.79 7.68 19.67
CA LEU A 210 -17.41 8.99 19.49
C LEU A 210 -18.75 9.10 20.24
N ILE A 211 -19.60 8.08 20.12
CA ILE A 211 -20.88 8.02 20.83
C ILE A 211 -20.65 7.96 22.34
N GLY A 212 -19.72 7.10 22.79
CA GLY A 212 -19.35 6.99 24.20
C GLY A 212 -18.86 8.31 24.77
N ALA A 213 -17.96 9.01 24.06
CA ALA A 213 -17.45 10.30 24.47
C ALA A 213 -18.54 11.38 24.54
N ALA A 214 -19.48 11.41 23.58
CA ALA A 214 -20.61 12.33 23.61
C ALA A 214 -21.52 12.06 24.82
N ALA A 215 -21.81 10.78 25.12
CA ALA A 215 -22.57 10.39 26.31
C ALA A 215 -21.85 10.79 27.60
N THR A 216 -20.54 10.54 27.72
CA THR A 216 -19.72 10.98 28.86
C THR A 216 -19.76 12.49 29.03
N LEU A 217 -19.65 13.26 27.95
CA LEU A 217 -19.72 14.71 27.99
C LEU A 217 -21.11 15.22 28.42
N LEU A 218 -22.17 14.57 27.95
CA LEU A 218 -23.56 14.94 28.29
C LEU A 218 -23.93 14.58 29.73
N VAL A 219 -23.44 13.44 30.24
CA VAL A 219 -23.79 12.94 31.58
C VAL A 219 -22.88 13.53 32.65
N LYS A 220 -21.57 13.59 32.41
CA LYS A 220 -20.57 13.99 33.41
C LYS A 220 -20.10 15.44 33.26
N HIS A 221 -20.39 16.08 32.12
CA HIS A 221 -19.94 17.45 31.81
C HIS A 221 -18.43 17.68 31.94
N ASP A 222 -17.62 16.62 31.83
CA ASP A 222 -16.15 16.67 31.90
C ASP A 222 -15.53 16.35 30.53
N GLY A 223 -14.91 17.36 29.92
CA GLY A 223 -14.22 17.23 28.64
C GLY A 223 -12.94 16.40 28.69
N SER A 224 -12.31 16.24 29.87
CA SER A 224 -11.15 15.36 30.05
C SER A 224 -11.56 13.90 30.03
N GLU A 225 -12.67 13.53 30.67
CA GLU A 225 -13.18 12.15 30.63
C GLU A 225 -13.73 11.78 29.26
N ALA A 226 -14.41 12.71 28.57
CA ALA A 226 -14.83 12.50 27.19
C ALA A 226 -13.63 12.27 26.25
N ALA A 227 -12.53 13.00 26.45
CA ALA A 227 -11.29 12.80 25.67
C ALA A 227 -10.63 11.44 25.95
N GLU A 228 -10.62 10.96 27.20
CA GLU A 228 -10.15 9.62 27.55
C GLU A 228 -11.00 8.53 26.86
N ALA A 229 -12.32 8.71 26.81
CA ALA A 229 -13.22 7.77 26.12
C ALA A 229 -12.91 7.67 24.61
N VAL A 230 -12.62 8.80 23.95
CA VAL A 230 -12.20 8.80 22.52
C VAL A 230 -10.87 8.07 22.34
N LEU A 231 -9.89 8.32 23.20
CA LEU A 231 -8.54 7.74 23.08
C LEU A 231 -8.52 6.25 23.42
N ALA A 232 -9.35 5.82 24.37
CA ALA A 232 -9.47 4.43 24.83
C ALA A 232 -10.00 3.48 23.75
N GLY A 233 -10.91 3.94 22.89
CA GLY A 233 -11.48 3.10 21.82
C GLY A 233 -10.74 3.22 20.48
N SER A 234 -9.54 3.84 20.46
CA SER A 234 -8.68 3.85 19.29
C SER A 234 -8.14 2.44 18.99
N PRO A 235 -8.47 1.82 17.85
CA PRO A 235 -8.15 0.43 17.52
C PRO A 235 -6.71 0.30 17.00
N LYS A 236 -5.73 0.80 17.77
CA LYS A 236 -4.33 0.97 17.32
C LYS A 236 -3.74 -0.34 16.80
N ALA A 237 -3.86 -1.44 17.53
CA ALA A 237 -3.29 -2.72 17.09
C ALA A 237 -3.85 -3.15 15.73
N ALA A 238 -5.17 -3.05 15.52
CA ALA A 238 -5.83 -3.37 14.26
C ALA A 238 -5.40 -2.48 13.09
N ARG A 239 -4.95 -1.25 13.36
CA ARG A 239 -4.43 -0.31 12.34
C ARG A 239 -2.95 -0.52 12.05
N TYR A 240 -2.10 -0.50 13.07
CA TYR A 240 -0.64 -0.51 12.90
C TYR A 240 -0.10 -1.89 12.51
N GLY A 241 -0.65 -2.97 13.07
CA GLY A 241 -0.14 -4.32 12.86
C GLY A 241 -0.14 -4.74 11.37
N PRO A 242 -1.31 -4.72 10.69
CA PRO A 242 -1.38 -5.03 9.27
C PRO A 242 -0.57 -4.05 8.42
N ALA A 243 -0.65 -2.74 8.72
CA ALA A 243 0.06 -1.72 7.95
C ALA A 243 1.59 -1.91 7.96
N VAL A 244 2.18 -2.18 9.13
CA VAL A 244 3.62 -2.47 9.25
C VAL A 244 3.98 -3.76 8.52
N PHE A 245 3.18 -4.82 8.70
CA PHE A 245 3.43 -6.09 8.02
C PHE A 245 3.44 -5.94 6.50
N HIS A 246 2.46 -5.23 5.93
CA HIS A 246 2.40 -5.01 4.49
C HIS A 246 3.55 -4.14 3.97
N ALA A 247 3.96 -3.10 4.70
CA ALA A 247 5.13 -2.31 4.34
C ALA A 247 6.41 -3.16 4.31
N VAL A 248 6.60 -4.00 5.33
CA VAL A 248 7.74 -4.92 5.41
C VAL A 248 7.68 -5.99 4.31
N LEU A 249 6.50 -6.55 4.03
CA LEU A 249 6.29 -7.54 2.97
C LEU A 249 6.63 -6.96 1.60
N SER A 250 6.08 -5.78 1.29
CA SER A 250 6.34 -5.05 0.07
C SER A 250 7.83 -4.74 -0.11
N ALA A 251 8.50 -4.26 0.95
CA ALA A 251 9.95 -4.03 0.95
C ALA A 251 10.74 -5.34 0.74
N ALA A 252 10.31 -6.45 1.32
CA ALA A 252 10.95 -7.75 1.17
C ALA A 252 10.81 -8.30 -0.25
N LEU A 253 9.60 -8.21 -0.83
CA LEU A 253 9.32 -8.57 -2.22
C LEU A 253 10.17 -7.75 -3.19
N ALA A 254 10.22 -6.42 -2.99
CA ALA A 254 11.05 -5.52 -3.79
C ALA A 254 12.54 -5.90 -3.74
N ARG A 255 13.09 -6.21 -2.56
CA ARG A 255 14.48 -6.67 -2.42
C ARG A 255 14.77 -8.02 -3.08
N THR A 256 13.75 -8.85 -3.29
CA THR A 256 13.87 -10.09 -4.07
C THR A 256 13.66 -9.88 -5.58
N GLY A 257 13.46 -8.63 -6.02
CA GLY A 257 13.27 -8.24 -7.41
C GLY A 257 11.82 -8.38 -7.92
N VAL A 258 10.85 -8.50 -7.02
CA VAL A 258 9.42 -8.39 -7.37
C VAL A 258 9.02 -6.92 -7.35
N LEU A 259 8.51 -6.38 -8.45
CA LEU A 259 8.09 -4.98 -8.48
C LEU A 259 6.64 -4.84 -8.00
N VAL A 260 6.47 -4.36 -6.78
CA VAL A 260 5.17 -3.96 -6.24
C VAL A 260 4.84 -2.55 -6.73
N ARG A 261 3.86 -2.42 -7.62
CA ARG A 261 3.39 -1.14 -8.17
C ARG A 261 2.38 -0.47 -7.26
N ASP A 262 1.38 -1.22 -6.80
CA ASP A 262 0.32 -0.73 -5.91
C ASP A 262 0.39 -1.44 -4.54
N PRO A 263 1.05 -0.83 -3.55
CA PRO A 263 1.16 -1.42 -2.22
C PRO A 263 -0.19 -1.46 -1.47
N GLU A 264 -1.18 -0.64 -1.85
CA GLU A 264 -2.51 -0.67 -1.24
C GLU A 264 -3.31 -1.89 -1.72
N ARG A 265 -3.17 -2.27 -3.00
CA ARG A 265 -3.68 -3.55 -3.52
C ARG A 265 -3.03 -4.75 -2.85
N LEU A 266 -1.71 -4.70 -2.62
CA LEU A 266 -0.98 -5.77 -1.93
C LEU A 266 -1.54 -6.03 -0.51
N ARG A 267 -2.10 -5.01 0.16
CA ARG A 267 -2.74 -5.19 1.49
C ARG A 267 -3.93 -6.14 1.45
N GLN A 268 -4.58 -6.25 0.31
CA GLN A 268 -5.72 -7.16 0.15
C GLN A 268 -5.35 -8.63 0.16
N LEU A 269 -4.05 -8.99 0.15
CA LEU A 269 -3.60 -10.38 0.31
C LEU A 269 -4.15 -11.03 1.59
N GLU A 270 -4.42 -10.26 2.65
CA GLU A 270 -5.04 -10.83 3.86
C GLU A 270 -6.48 -11.34 3.63
N MET A 271 -7.14 -10.84 2.58
CA MET A 271 -8.50 -11.20 2.16
C MET A 271 -8.52 -12.07 0.90
N ALA A 272 -7.36 -12.39 0.31
CA ALA A 272 -7.27 -13.23 -0.87
C ALA A 272 -8.01 -14.53 -0.62
N GLY A 273 -9.01 -14.87 -1.43
CA GLY A 273 -9.78 -16.11 -1.32
C GLY A 273 -9.63 -17.00 -2.54
N THR A 274 -9.31 -16.40 -3.70
CA THR A 274 -9.23 -17.12 -4.98
C THR A 274 -8.04 -16.66 -5.79
N VAL A 275 -7.36 -17.60 -6.43
CA VAL A 275 -6.32 -17.34 -7.43
C VAL A 275 -6.79 -17.84 -8.79
N VAL A 276 -6.73 -16.97 -9.80
CA VAL A 276 -7.01 -17.28 -11.20
C VAL A 276 -5.70 -17.34 -11.95
N LEU A 277 -5.35 -18.50 -12.50
CA LEU A 277 -4.11 -18.73 -13.22
C LEU A 277 -4.41 -18.91 -14.71
N HIS A 278 -3.92 -17.99 -15.54
CA HIS A 278 -4.03 -18.10 -16.99
C HIS A 278 -2.91 -19.00 -17.56
N PRO A 279 -3.19 -19.86 -18.55
CA PRO A 279 -2.20 -20.74 -19.19
C PRO A 279 -0.91 -20.05 -19.63
N SER A 280 -1.01 -18.80 -20.08
CA SER A 280 0.18 -18.04 -20.49
C SER A 280 1.21 -17.85 -19.38
N ALA A 281 0.80 -17.88 -18.10
CA ALA A 281 1.69 -17.85 -16.96
C ALA A 281 2.21 -19.23 -16.55
N LEU A 282 1.42 -20.28 -16.75
CA LEU A 282 1.75 -21.65 -16.34
C LEU A 282 2.60 -22.41 -17.36
N ARG A 283 2.84 -21.85 -18.54
CA ARG A 283 3.62 -22.51 -19.60
C ARG A 283 5.09 -22.08 -19.64
N ALA A 284 5.94 -23.06 -19.90
CA ALA A 284 7.33 -22.90 -20.32
C ALA A 284 7.41 -22.45 -21.79
N GLU A 285 8.62 -22.11 -22.24
CA GLU A 285 8.86 -21.65 -23.63
C GLU A 285 8.67 -22.75 -24.67
N ASP A 286 9.00 -23.99 -24.31
CA ASP A 286 8.79 -25.20 -25.13
C ASP A 286 7.31 -25.61 -25.21
N GLY A 287 6.43 -24.88 -24.51
CA GLY A 287 5.00 -25.07 -24.54
C GLY A 287 4.47 -26.08 -23.53
N THR A 288 5.33 -26.73 -22.73
CA THR A 288 4.90 -27.62 -21.63
C THR A 288 4.54 -26.82 -20.37
N ALA A 289 4.09 -27.50 -19.32
CA ALA A 289 3.94 -26.90 -18.01
C ALA A 289 5.28 -26.36 -17.49
N ASP A 290 5.25 -25.16 -16.89
CA ASP A 290 6.39 -24.55 -16.25
C ASP A 290 6.75 -25.33 -14.97
N PRO A 291 8.04 -25.58 -14.67
CA PRO A 291 8.45 -26.33 -13.47
C PRO A 291 7.95 -25.74 -12.15
N TRP A 292 7.59 -24.45 -12.12
CA TRP A 292 7.03 -23.78 -10.94
C TRP A 292 5.50 -23.82 -10.87
N ALA A 293 4.81 -24.40 -11.85
CA ALA A 293 3.35 -24.51 -11.85
C ALA A 293 2.83 -25.27 -10.62
N GLU A 294 3.32 -26.49 -10.37
CA GLU A 294 2.94 -27.28 -9.19
C GLU A 294 3.28 -26.59 -7.87
N PRO A 295 4.51 -26.04 -7.65
CA PRO A 295 4.81 -25.25 -6.45
C PRO A 295 3.86 -24.07 -6.21
N VAL A 296 3.45 -23.36 -7.26
CA VAL A 296 2.50 -22.23 -7.16
C VAL A 296 1.11 -22.72 -6.78
N LEU A 297 0.63 -23.81 -7.39
CA LEU A 297 -0.65 -24.44 -7.05
C LEU A 297 -0.66 -24.95 -5.60
N ASP A 298 0.42 -25.60 -5.15
CA ASP A 298 0.58 -26.04 -3.76
C ASP A 298 0.63 -24.84 -2.79
N ALA A 299 1.34 -23.76 -3.14
CA ALA A 299 1.37 -22.54 -2.33
C ALA A 299 -0.03 -21.90 -2.20
N ALA A 300 -0.80 -21.85 -3.29
CA ALA A 300 -2.19 -21.37 -3.28
C ALA A 300 -3.08 -22.22 -2.37
N ARG A 301 -3.00 -23.55 -2.50
CA ARG A 301 -3.76 -24.49 -1.68
C ARG A 301 -3.37 -24.42 -0.20
N ARG A 302 -2.07 -24.36 0.13
CA ARG A 302 -1.59 -24.14 1.51
C ARG A 302 -2.02 -22.79 2.06
N ALA A 303 -2.17 -21.79 1.19
CA ALA A 303 -2.74 -20.51 1.54
C ALA A 303 -4.26 -20.58 1.81
N GLY A 304 -4.92 -21.68 1.46
CA GLY A 304 -6.37 -21.84 1.53
C GLY A 304 -7.06 -20.90 0.56
N LEU A 305 -6.53 -20.83 -0.67
CA LEU A 305 -7.15 -20.16 -1.81
C LEU A 305 -7.85 -21.20 -2.67
N ARG A 306 -9.01 -20.84 -3.22
CA ARG A 306 -9.61 -21.56 -4.33
C ARG A 306 -8.74 -21.35 -5.57
N VAL A 307 -8.39 -22.44 -6.24
CA VAL A 307 -7.51 -22.42 -7.41
C VAL A 307 -8.34 -22.61 -8.67
N VAL A 308 -8.43 -21.53 -9.46
CA VAL A 308 -9.13 -21.52 -10.75
C VAL A 308 -8.09 -21.43 -11.87
N VAL A 309 -8.10 -22.40 -12.78
CA VAL A 309 -7.19 -22.43 -13.93
C VAL A 309 -8.00 -22.31 -15.22
N VAL A 310 -7.59 -21.45 -16.15
CA VAL A 310 -8.20 -21.48 -17.49
C VAL A 310 -7.64 -22.68 -18.25
N GLY A 311 -8.50 -23.47 -18.90
CA GLY A 311 -8.12 -24.74 -19.52
C GLY A 311 -7.10 -24.57 -20.65
N ASP A 312 -6.09 -25.44 -20.67
CA ASP A 312 -5.13 -25.58 -21.78
C ASP A 312 -4.72 -27.06 -21.84
N PRO A 313 -4.82 -27.73 -23.01
CA PRO A 313 -4.43 -29.14 -23.15
C PRO A 313 -2.98 -29.43 -22.74
N ALA A 314 -2.07 -28.46 -22.85
CA ALA A 314 -0.68 -28.61 -22.45
C ALA A 314 -0.48 -28.64 -20.92
N LEU A 315 -1.53 -28.37 -20.14
CA LEU A 315 -1.52 -28.29 -18.69
C LEU A 315 -2.34 -29.40 -18.02
N GLU A 316 -2.77 -30.43 -18.76
CA GLU A 316 -3.61 -31.52 -18.22
C GLU A 316 -3.01 -32.13 -16.93
N ASP A 317 -1.70 -32.35 -16.90
CA ASP A 317 -0.98 -32.93 -15.76
C ASP A 317 -1.07 -32.07 -14.47
N VAL A 318 -1.14 -30.74 -14.62
CA VAL A 318 -1.18 -29.81 -13.48
C VAL A 318 -2.60 -29.35 -13.12
N THR A 319 -3.55 -29.43 -14.07
CA THR A 319 -4.95 -29.04 -13.84
C THR A 319 -5.65 -29.91 -12.79
N GLY A 320 -5.18 -31.15 -12.56
CA GLY A 320 -5.69 -32.00 -11.48
C GLY A 320 -5.48 -31.45 -10.06
N LEU A 321 -4.66 -30.41 -9.90
CA LEU A 321 -4.44 -29.71 -8.64
C LEU A 321 -5.32 -28.45 -8.49
N ALA A 322 -6.09 -28.09 -9.51
CA ALA A 322 -7.02 -26.96 -9.48
C ALA A 322 -8.38 -27.38 -8.89
N ASP A 323 -9.06 -26.45 -8.22
CA ASP A 323 -10.43 -26.65 -7.75
C ASP A 323 -11.45 -26.47 -8.87
N GLU A 324 -11.14 -25.61 -9.86
CA GLU A 324 -11.95 -25.37 -11.04
C GLU A 324 -11.06 -25.18 -12.28
N VAL A 325 -11.47 -25.80 -13.39
CA VAL A 325 -10.89 -25.55 -14.72
C VAL A 325 -11.96 -24.91 -15.60
N VAL A 326 -11.71 -23.69 -16.07
CA VAL A 326 -12.68 -22.90 -16.86
C VAL A 326 -12.42 -23.09 -18.36
N ASP A 327 -13.48 -23.10 -19.18
CA ASP A 327 -13.35 -23.16 -20.65
C ASP A 327 -12.52 -21.97 -21.17
N ALA A 328 -11.48 -22.27 -21.95
CA ALA A 328 -10.60 -21.28 -22.58
C ALA A 328 -11.30 -20.32 -23.55
N ARG A 329 -12.51 -20.67 -24.02
CA ARG A 329 -13.34 -19.81 -24.87
C ARG A 329 -14.04 -18.71 -24.08
N ARG A 330 -14.14 -18.84 -22.76
CA ARG A 330 -14.74 -17.82 -21.90
C ARG A 330 -13.71 -16.70 -21.67
N PRO A 331 -14.06 -15.43 -21.95
CA PRO A 331 -13.18 -14.31 -21.70
C PRO A 331 -12.69 -14.26 -20.24
N LEU A 332 -11.41 -13.97 -20.04
CA LEU A 332 -10.80 -14.00 -18.70
C LEU A 332 -11.42 -12.97 -17.76
N ASP A 333 -11.80 -11.81 -18.28
CA ASP A 333 -12.49 -10.77 -17.51
C ASP A 333 -13.90 -11.21 -17.05
N ASP A 334 -14.64 -11.96 -17.88
CA ASP A 334 -15.92 -12.58 -17.49
C ASP A 334 -15.76 -13.62 -16.37
N VAL A 335 -14.65 -14.37 -16.36
CA VAL A 335 -14.32 -15.31 -15.28
C VAL A 335 -14.04 -14.54 -13.99
N VAL A 336 -13.13 -13.56 -14.06
CA VAL A 336 -12.72 -12.75 -12.92
C VAL A 336 -13.90 -11.96 -12.36
N TYR A 337 -14.73 -11.36 -13.20
CA TYR A 337 -15.92 -10.63 -12.78
C TYR A 337 -16.94 -11.55 -12.12
N GLY A 338 -17.16 -12.76 -12.66
CA GLY A 338 -18.04 -13.76 -12.07
C GLY A 338 -17.61 -14.13 -10.65
N LEU A 339 -16.32 -14.45 -10.47
CA LEU A 339 -15.76 -14.80 -9.16
C LEU A 339 -15.83 -13.64 -8.16
N ARG A 340 -15.57 -12.40 -8.61
CA ARG A 340 -15.59 -11.23 -7.72
C ARG A 340 -16.97 -10.84 -7.21
N ARG A 341 -18.04 -11.23 -7.93
CA ARG A 341 -19.43 -10.96 -7.50
C ARG A 341 -19.87 -11.85 -6.35
N ASP A 342 -19.22 -12.99 -6.18
CA ASP A 342 -19.45 -13.85 -5.04
C ASP A 342 -18.71 -13.27 -3.82
N GLU A 343 -19.46 -12.90 -2.79
CA GLU A 343 -18.88 -12.31 -1.58
C GLU A 343 -18.06 -13.35 -0.79
N ASP A 344 -18.37 -14.65 -0.94
CA ASP A 344 -17.68 -15.75 -0.24
C ASP A 344 -16.30 -16.06 -0.84
N GLU A 345 -16.06 -15.68 -2.10
CA GLU A 345 -14.80 -15.90 -2.83
C GLU A 345 -13.66 -14.98 -2.34
N GLY A 346 -13.96 -13.95 -1.55
CA GLY A 346 -12.96 -12.99 -1.08
C GLY A 346 -12.24 -12.27 -2.24
N VAL A 347 -11.02 -11.81 -2.00
CA VAL A 347 -10.22 -11.08 -2.99
C VAL A 347 -9.70 -12.03 -4.07
N VAL A 348 -9.90 -11.67 -5.33
CA VAL A 348 -9.46 -12.45 -6.50
C VAL A 348 -8.09 -11.97 -6.98
N VAL A 349 -7.10 -12.87 -6.94
CA VAL A 349 -5.75 -12.67 -7.45
C VAL A 349 -5.64 -13.28 -8.85
N THR A 350 -5.43 -12.47 -9.88
CA THR A 350 -5.26 -12.98 -11.25
C THR A 350 -3.80 -12.93 -11.65
N VAL A 351 -3.30 -14.05 -12.17
CA VAL A 351 -1.90 -14.23 -12.61
C VAL A 351 -1.90 -14.57 -14.09
N ALA A 352 -1.23 -13.75 -14.89
CA ALA A 352 -1.12 -13.98 -16.33
C ALA A 352 0.17 -13.39 -16.91
N ARG A 353 0.58 -13.90 -18.08
CA ARG A 353 1.65 -13.33 -18.90
C ARG A 353 1.02 -12.78 -20.18
N ALA A 354 0.99 -11.47 -20.36
CA ALA A 354 0.69 -10.86 -21.65
C ALA A 354 1.96 -10.90 -22.50
N ARG A 355 1.86 -11.25 -23.79
CA ARG A 355 2.97 -11.26 -24.76
C ARG A 355 2.81 -10.21 -25.84
N SER A 356 1.64 -9.59 -25.95
CA SER A 356 1.38 -8.48 -26.87
C SER A 356 0.47 -7.44 -26.24
N ALA A 357 0.53 -6.21 -26.75
CA ALA A 357 -0.50 -5.20 -26.47
C ALA A 357 -1.88 -5.63 -27.00
N ASP A 358 -1.91 -6.54 -27.97
CA ASP A 358 -3.14 -7.07 -28.56
C ASP A 358 -3.77 -8.22 -27.76
N ASP A 359 -3.17 -8.64 -26.64
CA ASP A 359 -3.72 -9.68 -25.74
C ASP A 359 -4.86 -9.10 -24.89
N HIS A 360 -5.87 -8.53 -25.55
CA HIS A 360 -6.95 -7.75 -24.94
C HIS A 360 -7.68 -8.54 -23.84
N ASP A 361 -7.92 -9.83 -24.04
CA ASP A 361 -8.57 -10.71 -23.07
C ASP A 361 -7.75 -10.88 -21.79
N VAL A 362 -6.45 -11.21 -21.92
CA VAL A 362 -5.53 -11.35 -20.79
C VAL A 362 -5.40 -10.04 -20.03
N LEU A 363 -5.23 -8.94 -20.77
CA LEU A 363 -5.12 -7.61 -20.18
C LEU A 363 -6.42 -7.17 -19.50
N ALA A 364 -7.59 -7.50 -20.05
CA ALA A 364 -8.88 -7.21 -19.44
C ALA A 364 -9.08 -8.01 -18.15
N GLY A 365 -8.69 -9.30 -18.15
CA GLY A 365 -8.75 -10.15 -16.96
C GLY A 365 -7.84 -9.68 -15.82
N LEU A 366 -6.60 -9.28 -16.13
CA LEU A 366 -5.71 -8.64 -15.16
C LEU A 366 -6.30 -7.32 -14.64
N ARG A 367 -6.90 -6.51 -15.52
CA ARG A 367 -7.55 -5.24 -15.13
C ARG A 367 -8.78 -5.43 -14.25
N GLY A 368 -9.56 -6.48 -14.47
CA GLY A 368 -10.79 -6.79 -13.74
C GLY A 368 -10.58 -7.36 -12.34
N SER A 369 -9.35 -7.77 -12.00
CA SER A 369 -9.03 -8.45 -10.74
C SER A 369 -8.92 -7.50 -9.55
N ASP A 370 -9.07 -8.05 -8.34
CA ASP A 370 -8.81 -7.29 -7.12
C ASP A 370 -7.30 -7.06 -6.95
N ILE A 371 -6.49 -8.10 -7.23
CA ILE A 371 -5.01 -8.05 -7.33
C ILE A 371 -4.57 -8.63 -8.69
N ALA A 372 -3.78 -7.88 -9.44
CA ALA A 372 -3.26 -8.22 -10.75
C ALA A 372 -1.76 -8.50 -10.68
N VAL A 373 -1.36 -9.73 -11.03
CA VAL A 373 0.04 -10.15 -11.08
C VAL A 373 0.39 -10.45 -12.54
N ALA A 374 1.19 -9.57 -13.14
CA ALA A 374 1.68 -9.76 -14.49
C ALA A 374 3.07 -10.42 -14.44
N LEU A 375 3.22 -11.54 -15.12
CA LEU A 375 4.54 -12.12 -15.38
C LEU A 375 5.23 -11.28 -16.46
N THR A 376 6.39 -10.75 -16.11
CA THR A 376 7.20 -9.86 -16.97
C THR A 376 8.57 -10.46 -17.23
N ASP A 377 8.73 -11.76 -16.93
CA ASP A 377 9.88 -12.56 -17.32
C ASP A 377 9.89 -12.85 -18.83
N ARG A 378 11.05 -13.25 -19.36
CA ARG A 378 11.21 -13.63 -20.78
C ARG A 378 10.73 -12.51 -21.70
N ASP A 379 9.92 -12.81 -22.72
CA ASP A 379 9.29 -11.85 -23.65
C ASP A 379 7.94 -11.30 -23.17
N GLY A 380 7.61 -11.45 -21.88
CA GLY A 380 6.36 -10.91 -21.32
C GLY A 380 6.29 -9.39 -21.40
N ALA A 381 5.14 -8.84 -21.83
CA ALA A 381 4.91 -7.41 -21.86
C ALA A 381 5.00 -6.80 -20.44
N VAL A 382 5.48 -5.56 -20.37
CA VAL A 382 5.48 -4.77 -19.13
C VAL A 382 4.10 -4.14 -18.97
N VAL A 383 3.27 -4.73 -18.11
CA VAL A 383 1.88 -4.27 -17.90
C VAL A 383 1.82 -3.29 -16.74
N TRP A 384 1.98 -1.99 -17.01
CA TRP A 384 2.07 -0.97 -15.95
C TRP A 384 0.82 -0.82 -15.08
N GLY A 385 -0.32 -1.28 -15.58
CA GLY A 385 -1.58 -1.35 -14.83
C GLY A 385 -1.73 -2.57 -13.90
N ALA A 386 -0.76 -3.49 -13.88
CA ALA A 386 -0.71 -4.57 -12.90
C ALA A 386 -0.20 -4.06 -11.54
N ASP A 387 -0.68 -4.67 -10.45
CA ASP A 387 -0.28 -4.26 -9.10
C ASP A 387 1.08 -4.85 -8.72
N ILE A 388 1.44 -5.97 -9.33
CA ILE A 388 2.70 -6.68 -9.14
C ILE A 388 3.25 -7.10 -10.51
N LEU A 389 4.51 -6.76 -10.79
CA LEU A 389 5.28 -7.32 -11.91
C LEU A 389 6.23 -8.39 -11.38
N ALA A 390 6.01 -9.62 -11.84
CA ALA A 390 6.81 -10.80 -11.50
C ALA A 390 7.94 -10.96 -12.55
N LEU A 391 9.11 -10.38 -12.26
CA LEU A 391 10.27 -10.34 -13.16
C LEU A 391 10.94 -11.70 -13.33
N HIS A 392 10.79 -12.59 -12.33
CA HIS A 392 11.34 -13.95 -12.35
C HIS A 392 10.26 -15.00 -12.61
N GLY A 393 9.08 -14.61 -13.09
CA GLY A 393 7.99 -15.52 -13.45
C GLY A 393 7.26 -16.12 -12.23
N LEU A 394 6.88 -17.39 -12.32
CA LEU A 394 6.16 -18.10 -11.26
C LEU A 394 6.87 -18.18 -9.89
N PRO A 395 8.22 -18.23 -9.77
CA PRO A 395 8.90 -18.05 -8.49
C PRO A 395 8.45 -16.83 -7.69
N ASP A 396 8.19 -15.70 -8.36
CA ASP A 396 7.73 -14.47 -7.70
C ASP A 396 6.27 -14.59 -7.25
N VAL A 397 5.43 -15.23 -8.08
CA VAL A 397 4.05 -15.58 -7.71
C VAL A 397 4.03 -16.47 -6.47
N TRP A 398 4.89 -17.49 -6.42
CA TRP A 398 5.03 -18.37 -5.27
C TRP A 398 5.38 -17.58 -3.99
N ARG A 399 6.29 -16.62 -4.07
CA ARG A 399 6.64 -15.73 -2.93
C ARG A 399 5.44 -14.94 -2.44
N VAL A 400 4.67 -14.35 -3.37
CA VAL A 400 3.45 -13.58 -3.07
C VAL A 400 2.39 -14.45 -2.39
N LEU A 401 2.08 -15.62 -2.95
CA LEU A 401 1.05 -16.52 -2.42
C LEU A 401 1.46 -17.11 -1.05
N THR A 402 2.74 -17.41 -0.86
CA THR A 402 3.27 -17.91 0.42
C THR A 402 3.13 -16.89 1.56
N ALA A 403 3.01 -15.59 1.24
CA ALA A 403 2.80 -14.55 2.23
C ALA A 403 1.34 -14.47 2.75
N VAL A 404 0.37 -15.04 2.04
CA VAL A 404 -1.07 -14.94 2.37
C VAL A 404 -1.40 -15.47 3.78
N PRO A 405 -0.94 -16.67 4.21
CA PRO A 405 -1.17 -17.14 5.59
C PRO A 405 -0.61 -16.22 6.67
N ALA A 406 0.54 -15.59 6.41
CA ALA A 406 1.15 -14.65 7.34
C ALA A 406 0.35 -13.35 7.43
N ALA A 407 -0.09 -12.82 6.29
CA ALA A 407 -0.98 -11.64 6.22
C ALA A 407 -2.26 -11.87 7.04
N ARG A 408 -2.97 -12.97 6.77
CA ARG A 408 -4.18 -13.38 7.53
C ARG A 408 -3.92 -13.50 9.04
N ARG A 409 -2.78 -14.07 9.43
CA ARG A 409 -2.42 -14.26 10.85
C ARG A 409 -2.15 -12.93 11.54
N VAL A 410 -1.45 -12.01 10.90
CA VAL A 410 -1.19 -10.67 11.44
C VAL A 410 -2.49 -9.89 11.56
N GLY A 411 -3.36 -9.91 10.54
CA GLY A 411 -4.68 -9.29 10.57
C GLY A 411 -5.52 -9.76 11.76
N ARG A 412 -5.70 -11.08 11.89
CA ARG A 412 -6.45 -11.69 13.01
C ARG A 412 -5.87 -11.33 14.37
N ARG A 413 -4.55 -11.48 14.56
CA ARG A 413 -3.90 -11.21 15.85
C ARG A 413 -3.99 -9.74 16.24
N SER A 414 -3.87 -8.84 15.26
CA SER A 414 -4.01 -7.40 15.45
C SER A 414 -5.43 -7.03 15.88
N GLN A 415 -6.44 -7.67 15.30
CA GLN A 415 -7.84 -7.50 15.70
C GLN A 415 -8.10 -8.04 17.12
N THR A 416 -7.58 -9.21 17.47
CA THR A 416 -7.68 -9.75 18.83
C THR A 416 -7.07 -8.80 19.85
N LEU A 417 -5.86 -8.31 19.61
CA LEU A 417 -5.19 -7.35 20.49
C LEU A 417 -5.97 -6.04 20.62
N ALA A 418 -6.55 -5.54 19.53
CA ALA A 418 -7.35 -4.33 19.57
C ALA A 418 -8.63 -4.50 20.41
N ARG A 419 -9.34 -5.63 20.25
CA ARG A 419 -10.53 -5.97 21.04
C ARG A 419 -10.21 -6.15 22.52
N SER A 420 -9.12 -6.85 22.84
CA SER A 420 -8.65 -7.02 24.22
C SER A 420 -8.26 -5.68 24.85
N GLY A 421 -7.57 -4.82 24.10
CA GLY A 421 -7.22 -3.46 24.55
C GLY A 421 -8.47 -2.63 24.86
N ALA A 422 -9.44 -2.60 23.94
CA ALA A 422 -10.70 -1.88 24.13
C ALA A 422 -11.49 -2.39 25.35
N ALA A 423 -11.54 -3.71 25.56
CA ALA A 423 -12.21 -4.31 26.71
C ALA A 423 -11.53 -3.94 28.04
N LEU A 424 -10.20 -4.03 28.11
CA LEU A 424 -9.43 -3.64 29.29
C LEU A 424 -9.59 -2.15 29.61
N SER A 425 -9.53 -1.28 28.59
CA SER A 425 -9.75 0.15 28.76
C SER A 425 -11.17 0.46 29.24
N GLY A 426 -12.19 -0.21 28.69
CA GLY A 426 -13.58 -0.08 29.15
C GLY A 426 -13.75 -0.49 30.63
N LEU A 427 -13.13 -1.60 31.03
CA LEU A 427 -13.13 -2.04 32.44
C LEU A 427 -12.41 -1.04 33.35
N MET A 428 -11.28 -0.47 32.93
CA MET A 428 -10.59 0.56 33.72
C MET A 428 -11.44 1.82 33.91
N VAL A 429 -12.19 2.25 32.90
CA VAL A 429 -13.12 3.38 33.01
C VAL A 429 -14.26 3.06 33.99
N ALA A 430 -14.78 1.83 33.96
CA ALA A 430 -15.84 1.39 34.87
C ALA A 430 -15.37 1.22 36.33
N VAL A 431 -14.11 0.78 36.55
CA VAL A 431 -13.55 0.49 37.89
C VAL A 431 -12.84 1.71 38.51
N GLY A 432 -12.40 2.67 37.69
CA GLY A 432 -11.63 3.86 38.10
C GLY A 432 -12.35 4.87 39.00
N GLU A 433 -13.59 4.63 39.40
CA GLU A 433 -14.39 5.53 40.25
C GLU A 433 -14.02 5.49 41.75
N SER A 434 -12.99 4.75 42.17
CA SER A 434 -12.58 4.72 43.60
C SER A 434 -11.11 5.07 43.84
N LYS A 435 -10.82 6.37 43.93
CA LYS A 435 -9.99 7.04 44.96
C LYS A 435 -9.26 8.26 44.40
N GLY A 436 -9.63 9.42 44.93
CA GLY A 436 -8.73 10.57 45.00
C GLY A 436 -7.47 10.17 45.77
N GLY A 437 -6.32 10.22 45.12
CA GLY A 437 -5.03 9.82 45.72
C GLY A 437 -3.86 10.49 45.01
N ARG A 438 -3.18 11.39 45.74
CA ARG A 438 -1.98 12.12 45.35
C ARG A 438 -0.89 11.22 44.72
N GLY A 439 -0.44 11.61 43.53
CA GLY A 439 0.93 11.55 43.04
C GLY A 439 1.77 10.28 43.25
N ARG A 440 1.70 9.33 42.30
CA ARG A 440 2.87 8.51 41.92
C ARG A 440 3.18 8.76 40.46
N ARG A 441 4.37 9.30 40.20
CA ARG A 441 4.89 9.57 38.84
C ARG A 441 5.31 8.25 38.23
N SER A 442 4.79 7.95 37.05
CA SER A 442 5.30 6.89 36.18
C SER A 442 6.73 7.24 35.76
N VAL A 443 7.61 6.24 35.69
CA VAL A 443 9.04 6.41 35.31
C VAL A 443 9.19 6.86 33.85
N LEU A 444 8.14 6.74 33.03
CA LEU A 444 8.08 7.21 31.65
C LEU A 444 6.81 8.05 31.39
N PRO A 445 6.89 9.13 30.59
CA PRO A 445 5.72 9.88 30.15
C PRO A 445 4.82 9.00 29.26
N GLY A 446 3.50 9.04 29.48
CA GLY A 446 2.52 8.31 28.66
C GLY A 446 2.13 6.91 29.12
N LEU A 447 2.78 6.34 30.16
CA LEU A 447 2.42 5.03 30.73
C LEU A 447 1.50 5.13 31.97
N ARG A 448 0.40 5.90 31.87
CA ARG A 448 -0.66 5.84 32.90
C ARG A 448 -1.49 4.54 32.84
N HIS A 449 -1.18 3.64 31.90
CA HIS A 449 -1.84 2.35 31.69
C HIS A 449 -0.83 1.19 31.59
N ALA A 450 0.19 1.15 32.44
CA ALA A 450 0.92 -0.09 32.66
C ALA A 450 0.12 -0.94 33.67
N PRO A 451 -0.09 -2.26 33.43
CA PRO A 451 -0.69 -3.13 34.43
C PRO A 451 0.19 -3.11 35.69
N VAL A 452 -0.45 -3.11 36.85
CA VAL A 452 0.19 -3.43 38.12
C VAL A 452 0.56 -4.92 38.08
N ASP A 453 1.77 -5.23 38.57
CA ASP A 453 2.45 -6.54 38.57
C ASP A 453 1.57 -7.79 38.58
#